data_AF-A0A7J7ZNR2-F1
#
_entry.id   AF-A0A7J7ZNR2-F1
#
_cell.length_a   1.000
_cell.length_b   1.000
_cell.length_c   1.000
_cell.angle_alpha   90.00
_cell.angle_beta   90.00
_cell.angle_gamma   90.00
#
_symmetry.space_group_name_H-M   'P 1'
#
loop_
_entity.id
_entity.type
_entity.pdbx_description
1 polymer ?
#
loop_
_entity_poly.entity_id
_entity_poly.type
_entity_poly.pdbx_seq_one_letter_code
_entity_poly.pdbx_strand_id
1 'polypeptide(L)'
;MEGTEQAVVRFPEYFKMRFLPYLLRERSYFRTLLMYGFHFLVWFLCVQGIRDTQCGFKLLTREAASRTFSSLHIERWAFDVELLYIAQFFKIPIAEIAVNWTEIEGSKLVPFWSWLQMGKDLLFIRLRYLTGAWKLEQTRKMN
;
A
#
# COMPACT_ATOMS: atom_id res chain seq x y z
N MET A 1 27.26 29.48 -24.49
CA MET A 1 26.48 28.27 -24.81
C MET A 1 25.88 27.79 -23.50
N GLU A 2 24.68 28.27 -23.21
CA GLU A 2 23.92 27.93 -22.00
C GLU A 2 23.53 26.45 -22.04
N GLY A 3 23.94 25.70 -21.02
CA GLY A 3 23.52 24.32 -20.84
C GLY A 3 22.05 24.29 -20.45
N THR A 4 21.21 23.75 -21.33
CA THR A 4 19.81 23.45 -21.02
C THR A 4 19.78 22.34 -19.97
N GLU A 5 19.65 22.72 -18.71
CA GLU A 5 19.30 21.84 -17.61
C GLU A 5 17.88 21.33 -17.87
N GLN A 6 17.75 20.21 -18.58
CA GLN A 6 16.48 19.54 -18.75
C GLN A 6 16.00 19.13 -17.36
N ALA A 7 14.96 19.78 -16.86
CA ALA A 7 14.22 19.32 -15.70
C ALA A 7 13.63 17.95 -16.04
N VAL A 8 14.37 16.89 -15.74
CA VAL A 8 13.85 15.53 -15.80
C VAL A 8 12.73 15.47 -14.78
N VAL A 9 11.48 15.47 -15.26
CA VAL A 9 10.31 15.20 -14.43
C VAL A 9 10.51 13.79 -13.86
N ARG A 10 11.03 13.69 -12.63
CA ARG A 10 11.15 12.43 -11.93
C ARG A 10 9.75 11.97 -11.58
N PHE A 11 9.19 11.12 -12.43
CA PHE A 11 7.98 10.39 -12.07
C PHE A 11 8.29 9.53 -10.83
N PRO A 12 7.39 9.51 -9.84
CA PRO A 12 7.54 8.66 -8.66
C PRO A 12 7.58 7.20 -9.09
N GLU A 13 8.52 6.44 -8.54
CA GLU A 13 8.73 5.03 -8.91
C GLU A 13 7.59 4.13 -8.45
N TYR A 14 6.88 4.54 -7.40
CA TYR A 14 5.66 3.93 -6.92
C TYR A 14 4.54 4.96 -6.86
N PHE A 15 3.46 4.64 -7.55
CA PHE A 15 2.29 5.49 -7.67
C PHE A 15 1.06 4.76 -7.16
N LYS A 16 0.24 5.47 -6.40
CA LYS A 16 -1.04 4.94 -5.94
C LYS A 16 -2.13 5.98 -6.01
N MET A 17 -3.32 5.52 -6.38
CA MET A 17 -4.53 6.31 -6.33
C MET A 17 -5.01 6.43 -4.87
N ARG A 18 -5.34 7.64 -4.44
CA ARG A 18 -5.97 7.94 -3.16
C ARG A 18 -7.43 8.29 -3.39
N PHE A 19 -8.33 7.62 -2.71
CA PHE A 19 -9.73 7.99 -2.77
C PHE A 19 -9.99 9.27 -1.96
N LEU A 20 -10.59 10.26 -2.62
CA LEU A 20 -11.04 11.46 -1.91
C LEU A 20 -12.33 11.15 -1.13
N PRO A 21 -12.43 11.61 0.14
CA PRO A 21 -13.55 11.29 1.02
C PRO A 21 -14.89 11.98 0.68
N TYR A 22 -15.03 12.57 -0.51
CA TYR A 22 -16.15 13.48 -0.82
C TYR A 22 -17.51 12.80 -1.04
N LEU A 23 -17.60 11.47 -0.95
CA LEU A 23 -18.89 10.76 -0.98
C LEU A 23 -19.06 9.97 0.33
N LEU A 24 -19.25 10.68 1.43
CA LEU A 24 -19.82 10.12 2.66
C LEU A 24 -21.31 9.83 2.44
N ARG A 25 -21.61 8.86 1.57
CA ARG A 25 -22.91 8.22 1.51
C ARG A 25 -23.07 7.44 2.80
N GLU A 26 -24.22 7.58 3.47
CA GLU A 26 -24.52 7.03 4.81
C GLU A 26 -23.98 5.60 5.00
N ARG A 27 -22.75 5.49 5.51
CA ARG A 27 -22.17 4.20 5.88
C ARG A 27 -22.58 3.89 7.31
N SER A 28 -23.06 2.67 7.53
CA SER A 28 -23.30 2.14 8.87
C SER A 28 -22.12 2.46 9.80
N TYR A 29 -22.41 3.04 10.97
CA TYR A 29 -21.41 3.43 11.98
C TYR A 29 -20.40 2.32 12.28
N PHE A 30 -20.84 1.05 12.25
CA PHE A 30 -19.98 -0.11 12.47
C PHE A 30 -18.89 -0.27 11.39
N ARG A 31 -19.25 -0.04 10.11
CA ARG A 31 -18.28 -0.10 9.00
C ARG A 31 -17.25 1.02 9.12
N THR A 32 -17.69 2.19 9.56
CA THR A 32 -16.81 3.34 9.79
C THR A 32 -15.83 3.08 10.92
N LEU A 33 -16.28 2.52 12.05
CA LEU A 33 -15.41 2.15 13.17
C LEU A 33 -14.37 1.09 12.76
N LEU A 34 -14.81 0.03 12.08
CA LEU A 34 -13.90 -1.04 11.60
C LEU A 34 -12.87 -0.52 10.60
N MET A 35 -13.26 0.40 9.72
CA MET A 35 -12.36 1.04 8.77
C MET A 35 -11.28 1.86 9.50
N TYR A 36 -11.67 2.71 10.45
CA TYR A 36 -10.71 3.50 11.23
C TYR A 36 -9.79 2.62 12.09
N GLY A 37 -10.33 1.59 12.73
CA GLY A 37 -9.54 0.64 13.52
C GLY A 37 -8.52 -0.12 12.66
N PHE A 38 -8.92 -0.55 11.47
CA PHE A 38 -7.99 -1.20 10.54
C PHE A 38 -6.92 -0.25 10.03
N HIS A 39 -7.30 0.99 9.67
CA HIS A 39 -6.36 2.01 9.26
C HIS A 39 -5.31 2.29 10.35
N PHE A 40 -5.75 2.38 11.61
CA PHE A 40 -4.87 2.52 12.76
C PHE A 40 -3.92 1.33 12.91
N LEU A 41 -4.41 0.09 12.78
CA LEU A 41 -3.56 -1.11 12.85
C LEU A 41 -2.49 -1.13 11.77
N VAL A 42 -2.84 -0.80 10.52
CA VAL A 42 -1.86 -0.71 9.42
C VAL A 42 -0.82 0.37 9.70
N TRP A 43 -1.27 1.55 10.17
CA TRP A 43 -0.39 2.66 10.50
C TRP A 43 0.58 2.31 11.63
N PHE A 44 0.11 1.61 12.66
CA PHE A 44 0.90 1.24 13.82
C PHE A 44 1.87 0.08 13.53
N LEU A 45 1.44 -0.92 12.74
CA LEU A 45 2.19 -2.16 12.55
C LEU A 45 3.05 -2.18 11.28
N CYS A 46 2.62 -1.54 10.19
CA CYS A 46 3.27 -1.77 8.90
C CYS A 46 3.82 -0.47 8.32
N VAL A 47 2.95 0.50 8.04
CA VAL A 47 3.29 1.58 7.10
C VAL A 47 2.87 2.92 7.68
N GLN A 48 3.82 3.83 7.88
CA GLN A 48 3.56 5.18 8.36
C GLN A 48 3.56 6.20 7.21
N GLY A 49 2.76 7.26 7.33
CA GLY A 49 2.77 8.37 6.37
C GLY A 49 1.99 8.15 5.07
N ILE A 50 1.24 7.06 4.96
CA ILE A 50 0.35 6.77 3.81
C ILE A 50 -1.10 6.82 4.28
N ARG A 51 -1.93 7.63 3.60
CA ARG A 51 -3.32 7.86 3.98
C ARG A 51 -4.23 6.75 3.46
N ASP A 52 -3.97 6.26 2.25
CA ASP A 52 -4.75 5.18 1.65
C ASP A 52 -3.87 3.96 1.41
N THR A 53 -3.88 3.04 2.37
CA THR A 53 -3.06 1.81 2.30
C THR A 53 -3.73 0.69 1.51
N GLN A 54 -5.02 0.80 1.17
CA GLN A 54 -5.83 -0.29 0.59
C GLN A 54 -6.54 0.01 -0.73
N CYS A 55 -6.21 1.11 -1.41
CA CYS A 55 -6.61 1.24 -2.80
C CYS A 55 -5.99 0.16 -3.71
N GLY A 56 -6.82 -0.45 -4.55
CA GLY A 56 -6.45 -1.53 -5.48
C GLY A 56 -5.77 -1.05 -6.77
N PHE A 57 -5.72 0.26 -7.04
CA PHE A 57 -5.01 0.80 -8.20
C PHE A 57 -3.62 1.30 -7.83
N LYS A 58 -2.60 0.59 -8.31
CA LYS A 58 -1.18 0.84 -8.07
C LYS A 58 -0.43 0.77 -9.40
N LEU A 59 0.41 1.77 -9.66
CA LEU A 59 1.32 1.80 -10.80
C LEU A 59 2.74 1.82 -10.26
N LEU A 60 3.61 0.97 -10.82
CA LEU A 60 5.01 0.87 -10.42
C LEU A 60 5.86 0.96 -11.68
N THR A 61 7.04 1.58 -11.58
CA THR A 61 8.06 1.42 -12.61
C THR A 61 8.51 -0.05 -12.67
N ARG A 62 9.05 -0.48 -13.81
CA ARG A 62 9.55 -1.85 -13.98
C ARG A 62 10.59 -2.23 -12.91
N GLU A 63 11.47 -1.29 -12.56
CA GLU A 63 12.49 -1.47 -11.54
C GLU A 63 11.87 -1.61 -10.14
N ALA A 64 10.97 -0.71 -9.76
CA ALA A 64 10.27 -0.78 -8.49
C ALA A 64 9.47 -2.07 -8.36
N ALA A 65 8.71 -2.43 -9.40
CA ALA A 65 7.96 -3.69 -9.45
C ALA A 65 8.88 -4.90 -9.27
N SER A 66 9.99 -4.97 -10.00
CA SER A 66 10.93 -6.09 -9.89
C SER A 66 11.47 -6.23 -8.46
N ARG A 67 11.78 -5.13 -7.77
CA ARG A 67 12.27 -5.15 -6.38
C ARG A 67 11.18 -5.49 -5.37
N THR A 68 10.00 -4.90 -5.50
CA THR A 68 8.93 -5.09 -4.53
C THR A 68 8.28 -6.46 -4.64
N PHE A 69 8.01 -6.93 -5.86
CA PHE A 69 7.34 -8.23 -6.08
C PHE A 69 8.26 -9.42 -5.86
N SER A 70 9.58 -9.28 -6.06
CA SER A 70 10.53 -10.37 -5.72
C SER A 70 10.65 -10.63 -4.22
N SER A 71 10.33 -9.63 -3.40
CA SER A 71 10.35 -9.74 -1.93
C SER A 71 8.96 -9.89 -1.32
N LEU A 72 7.90 -9.98 -2.14
CA LEU A 72 6.52 -10.07 -1.68
C LEU A 72 6.21 -11.52 -1.25
N HIS A 73 5.65 -11.70 -0.06
CA HIS A 73 5.32 -13.03 0.48
C HIS A 73 3.81 -13.28 0.57
N ILE A 74 2.99 -12.23 0.60
CA ILE A 74 1.54 -12.30 0.72
C ILE A 74 0.90 -12.04 -0.64
N GLU A 75 0.12 -13.01 -1.11
CA GLU A 75 -0.64 -12.92 -2.37
C GLU A 75 -2.13 -12.63 -2.16
N ARG A 76 -2.56 -12.45 -0.90
CA ARG A 76 -3.98 -12.33 -0.50
C ARG A 76 -4.31 -10.91 -0.04
N TRP A 77 -5.37 -10.73 0.75
CA TRP A 77 -5.93 -9.43 1.13
C TRP A 77 -4.95 -8.38 1.68
N ALA A 78 -3.83 -8.79 2.30
CA ALA A 78 -2.83 -7.88 2.84
C ALA A 78 -1.62 -7.63 1.93
N PHE A 79 -1.62 -8.15 0.69
CA PHE A 79 -0.53 -7.93 -0.27
C PHE A 79 -0.26 -6.44 -0.45
N ASP A 80 -1.33 -5.63 -0.44
CA ASP A 80 -1.23 -4.20 -0.66
C ASP A 80 -0.40 -3.49 0.43
N VAL A 81 -0.53 -3.95 1.66
CA VAL A 81 0.16 -3.40 2.83
C VAL A 81 1.60 -3.87 2.86
N GLU A 82 1.84 -5.15 2.54
CA GLU A 82 3.20 -5.68 2.44
C GLU A 82 4.00 -4.99 1.33
N LEU A 83 3.38 -4.77 0.17
CA LEU A 83 4.02 -4.09 -0.95
C LEU A 83 4.45 -2.65 -0.57
N LEU A 84 3.62 -1.95 0.20
CA LEU A 84 3.96 -0.61 0.73
C LEU A 84 5.07 -0.67 1.78
N TYR A 85 5.05 -1.69 2.66
CA TYR A 85 6.11 -1.93 3.63
C TYR A 85 7.47 -2.14 2.93
N ILE A 86 7.51 -3.00 1.92
CA ILE A 86 8.70 -3.30 1.12
C ILE A 86 9.18 -2.03 0.37
N ALA A 87 8.27 -1.27 -0.22
CA ALA A 87 8.60 -0.03 -0.90
C ALA A 87 9.23 1.01 0.06
N GLN A 88 8.70 1.16 1.28
CA GLN A 88 9.29 2.02 2.30
C GLN A 88 10.66 1.51 2.76
N PHE A 89 10.82 0.19 2.92
CA PHE A 89 12.10 -0.40 3.29
C PHE A 89 13.19 -0.13 2.24
N PHE A 90 12.87 -0.29 0.96
CA PHE A 90 13.78 0.04 -0.15
C PHE A 90 13.90 1.55 -0.42
N LYS A 91 13.23 2.40 0.36
CA LYS A 91 13.19 3.86 0.19
C LYS A 91 12.73 4.30 -1.21
N ILE A 92 11.83 3.52 -1.82
CA ILE A 92 11.22 3.84 -3.10
C ILE A 92 10.30 5.06 -2.89
N PRO A 93 10.41 6.13 -3.69
CA PRO A 93 9.54 7.29 -3.57
C PRO A 93 8.09 6.91 -3.93
N ILE A 94 7.19 7.08 -2.95
CA ILE A 94 5.76 6.79 -3.07
C ILE A 94 5.00 8.11 -3.23
N ALA A 95 4.17 8.21 -4.28
CA ALA A 95 3.25 9.33 -4.46
C ALA A 95 1.79 8.88 -4.42
N GLU A 96 0.97 9.63 -3.69
CA GLU A 96 -0.49 9.47 -3.66
C GLU A 96 -1.14 10.52 -4.58
N ILE A 97 -1.86 10.09 -5.62
CA ILE A 97 -2.71 10.97 -6.42
C ILE A 97 -4.16 10.80 -6.02
N ALA A 98 -4.77 11.90 -5.59
CA ALA A 98 -6.18 11.99 -5.29
C ALA A 98 -7.02 11.81 -6.57
N VAL A 99 -7.94 10.85 -6.57
CA VAL A 99 -8.91 10.68 -7.66
C VAL A 99 -10.33 10.53 -7.09
N ASN A 100 -11.29 11.10 -7.81
CA ASN A 100 -12.71 10.95 -7.52
C ASN A 100 -13.18 9.58 -7.98
N TRP A 101 -13.57 8.73 -7.04
CA TRP A 101 -14.13 7.42 -7.32
C TRP A 101 -15.58 7.39 -6.87
N THR A 102 -16.47 7.09 -7.81
CA THR A 102 -17.88 6.87 -7.54
C THR A 102 -18.09 5.40 -7.20
N GLU A 103 -18.45 5.11 -5.95
CA GLU A 103 -18.81 3.75 -5.53
C GLU A 103 -20.13 3.36 -6.21
N ILE A 104 -20.07 2.36 -7.09
CA ILE A 104 -21.26 1.78 -7.73
C ILE A 104 -21.90 0.84 -6.72
N GLU A 105 -23.21 0.99 -6.44
CA GLU A 105 -23.92 0.13 -5.49
C GLU A 105 -23.93 -1.32 -5.96
N GLY A 106 -23.17 -2.16 -5.26
CA GLY A 106 -23.11 -3.60 -5.51
C GLY A 106 -22.16 -4.38 -4.60
N SER A 107 -21.72 -3.79 -3.48
CA SER A 107 -20.66 -4.36 -2.65
C SER A 107 -21.15 -5.55 -1.82
N LYS A 108 -20.61 -6.73 -2.12
CA LYS A 108 -20.67 -7.92 -1.25
C LYS A 108 -20.18 -7.53 0.15
N LEU A 109 -21.03 -7.72 1.16
CA LEU A 109 -20.64 -7.60 2.56
C LEU A 109 -19.41 -8.48 2.81
N VAL A 110 -18.25 -7.89 3.09
CA VAL A 110 -17.07 -8.63 3.52
C VAL A 110 -17.39 -9.29 4.87
N PRO A 111 -17.36 -10.63 4.97
CA PRO A 111 -17.65 -11.33 6.21
C PRO A 111 -16.68 -10.92 7.33
N PHE A 112 -17.14 -10.95 8.58
CA PHE A 112 -16.29 -10.69 9.77
C PHE A 112 -15.01 -11.54 9.78
N TRP A 113 -15.07 -12.78 9.29
CA TRP A 113 -13.94 -13.67 9.13
C TRP A 113 -12.83 -13.12 8.23
N SER A 114 -13.18 -12.38 7.16
CA SER A 114 -12.21 -11.74 6.28
C SER A 114 -11.46 -10.63 7.01
N TRP A 115 -12.13 -9.89 7.89
CA TRP A 115 -11.49 -8.85 8.70
C TRP A 115 -10.50 -9.42 9.73
N LEU A 116 -10.89 -10.50 10.42
CA LEU A 116 -10.00 -11.25 11.32
C LEU A 116 -8.77 -11.80 10.58
N GLN A 117 -8.99 -12.35 9.38
CA GLN A 117 -7.90 -12.86 8.55
C GLN A 117 -6.92 -11.75 8.15
N MET A 118 -7.43 -10.59 7.71
CA MET A 118 -6.59 -9.43 7.39
C MET A 118 -5.80 -8.93 8.61
N GLY A 119 -6.40 -8.88 9.80
CA GLY A 119 -5.69 -8.50 11.03
C GLY A 119 -4.55 -9.47 11.37
N LYS A 120 -4.77 -10.78 11.19
CA LYS A 120 -3.72 -11.80 11.37
C LYS A 120 -2.61 -11.64 10.34
N ASP A 121 -2.94 -11.35 9.09
CA ASP A 121 -1.95 -11.12 8.03
C ASP A 121 -1.06 -9.92 8.37
N LEU A 122 -1.62 -8.81 8.88
CA LEU A 122 -0.84 -7.65 9.34
C LEU A 122 0.14 -8.01 10.46
N LEU A 123 -0.33 -8.79 11.44
CA LEU A 123 0.53 -9.25 12.54
C LEU A 123 1.66 -10.15 12.02
N PHE A 124 1.36 -11.03 11.06
CA PHE A 124 2.38 -11.86 10.42
C PHE A 124 3.40 -11.04 9.66
N ILE A 125 2.99 -10.02 8.88
CA ILE A 125 3.91 -9.09 8.21
C ILE A 125 4.87 -8.50 9.25
N ARG A 126 4.33 -7.90 10.33
CA ARG A 126 5.14 -7.27 11.38
C ARG A 126 6.12 -8.27 11.98
N LEU A 127 5.62 -9.41 12.46
CA LEU A 127 6.43 -10.38 13.19
C LEU A 127 7.48 -11.04 12.29
N ARG A 128 7.14 -11.40 11.05
CA ARG A 128 8.07 -12.08 10.13
C ARG A 128 9.21 -11.17 9.68
N TYR A 129 8.92 -9.89 9.40
CA TYR A 129 9.97 -8.92 9.10
C TYR A 129 10.77 -8.52 10.35
N LEU A 130 10.15 -8.39 11.53
CA LEU A 130 10.87 -8.11 12.78
C LEU A 130 11.81 -9.24 13.20
N THR A 131 11.36 -10.49 13.08
CA THR A 131 12.15 -11.67 13.44
C THR A 131 13.20 -12.03 12.38
N GLY A 132 13.23 -11.33 11.25
CA GLY A 132 14.13 -11.63 10.12
C GLY A 132 13.80 -12.95 9.40
N ALA A 133 12.64 -13.54 9.67
CA ALA A 133 12.18 -14.75 8.99
C ALA A 133 11.90 -14.50 7.49
N TRP A 134 11.45 -13.29 7.15
CA TRP A 134 11.38 -12.81 5.78
C TRP A 134 12.57 -11.91 5.51
N LYS A 135 13.38 -12.31 4.53
CA LYS A 135 14.56 -11.57 4.11
C LYS A 135 14.18 -10.67 2.95
N LEU A 136 14.49 -9.39 3.09
CA LEU A 136 14.41 -8.43 1.99
C LEU A 136 15.73 -8.52 1.23
N GLU A 137 15.73 -9.30 0.16
CA GLU A 137 16.92 -9.48 -0.66
C GLU A 137 17.17 -8.18 -1.43
N GLN A 138 18.25 -7.46 -1.08
CA GLN A 138 18.71 -6.35 -1.90
C GLN A 138 19.19 -6.92 -3.22
N THR A 139 18.41 -6.71 -4.29
CA THR A 139 18.91 -6.98 -5.65
C THR A 139 20.19 -6.18 -5.83
N ARG A 140 21.33 -6.87 -5.83
CA ARG A 140 22.66 -6.33 -6.10
C ARG A 140 22.56 -5.49 -7.37
N LYS A 141 22.97 -4.22 -7.32
CA LYS A 141 23.10 -3.37 -8.52
C LYS A 141 23.85 -4.19 -9.57
N MET A 142 23.19 -4.52 -10.68
CA MET A 142 23.91 -4.88 -11.89
C MET A 142 24.52 -3.57 -12.38
N ASN A 143 25.85 -3.49 -12.25
CA ASN A 143 26.68 -2.41 -12.79
C ASN A 143 26.47 -2.24 -14.28
#